data_AF-K2C733-F1
#
_entry.id   AF-K2C733-F1
#
_cell.length_a   1.000
_cell.length_b   1.000
_cell.length_c   1.000
_cell.angle_alpha   90.00
_cell.angle_beta   90.00
_cell.angle_gamma   90.00
#
_symmetry.space_group_name_H-M   'P 1'
#
loop_
_entity.id
_entity.type
_entity.pdbx_description
1 polymer ?
#
loop_
_entity_poly.entity_id
_entity_poly.type
_entity_poly.pdbx_seq_one_letter_code
_entity_poly.pdbx_strand_id
1 'polypeptide(L)'
;MIHPDTELTYINPVIGHGLVATRTIPKGTITWARDPLDIVFEPDAYNTINGRRKEFLYKYCFIDGEGQRILCWDHGRFVNHSCQPTCIAPGFEFEVAVRDILPGEQLTCDYALLNIDEDFECSCGAPDCRKVIHPADPEIHHKEWDAQVRNVFSHIDKLPQPLWEFVIEKNEIKAAISNPSTIPSCLKHYYRGPR
;
A
#
# COMPACT_ATOMS: atom_id res chain seq x y z
N MET A 1 -2.64 -2.29 -10.10
CA MET A 1 -4.09 -2.49 -10.24
C MET A 1 -4.78 -2.49 -8.87
N ILE A 2 -5.71 -1.57 -8.64
CA ILE A 2 -6.55 -1.45 -7.45
C ILE A 2 -7.85 -2.27 -7.58
N HIS A 3 -8.42 -2.67 -6.45
CA HIS A 3 -9.64 -3.47 -6.37
C HIS A 3 -10.82 -2.82 -7.12
N PRO A 4 -11.62 -3.57 -7.90
CA PRO A 4 -12.69 -3.01 -8.73
C PRO A 4 -13.87 -2.45 -7.94
N ASP A 5 -14.12 -2.96 -6.73
CA ASP A 5 -15.17 -2.43 -5.84
C ASP A 5 -14.70 -1.17 -5.10
N THR A 6 -14.08 -0.24 -5.82
CA THR A 6 -13.60 1.05 -5.30
C THR A 6 -14.00 2.19 -6.22
N GLU A 7 -14.20 3.37 -5.65
CA GLU A 7 -14.44 4.59 -6.41
C GLU A 7 -13.67 5.78 -5.84
N LEU A 8 -13.35 6.73 -6.71
CA LEU A 8 -12.66 7.96 -6.35
C LEU A 8 -13.67 8.97 -5.78
N THR A 9 -13.44 9.41 -4.55
CA THR A 9 -14.31 10.33 -3.82
C THR A 9 -13.52 11.49 -3.23
N TYR A 10 -14.12 12.69 -3.18
CA TYR A 10 -13.55 13.82 -2.45
C TYR A 10 -13.76 13.62 -0.93
N ILE A 11 -12.67 13.60 -0.17
CA ILE A 11 -12.67 13.34 1.27
C ILE A 11 -12.84 14.64 2.05
N ASN A 12 -11.89 15.57 1.93
CA ASN A 12 -11.91 16.88 2.58
C ASN A 12 -10.83 17.82 1.98
N PRO A 13 -10.75 19.09 2.40
CA PRO A 13 -9.77 20.05 1.85
C PRO A 13 -8.31 19.73 2.11
N VAL A 14 -8.01 18.93 3.15
CA VAL A 14 -6.63 18.58 3.56
C VAL A 14 -6.13 17.35 2.80
N ILE A 15 -6.92 16.27 2.80
CA ILE A 15 -6.60 14.99 2.15
C ILE A 15 -6.84 15.08 0.64
N GLY A 16 -7.85 15.82 0.20
CA GLY A 16 -8.26 15.90 -1.19
C GLY A 16 -9.11 14.69 -1.59
N HIS A 17 -8.71 13.98 -2.63
CA HIS A 17 -9.43 12.79 -3.11
C HIS A 17 -8.85 11.51 -2.49
N GLY A 18 -9.70 10.50 -2.34
CA GLY A 18 -9.34 9.19 -1.82
C GLY A 18 -10.18 8.11 -2.47
N LEU A 19 -9.80 6.85 -2.25
CA LEU A 19 -10.57 5.70 -2.68
C LEU A 19 -11.45 5.20 -1.56
N VAL A 20 -12.73 4.98 -1.86
CA VAL A 20 -13.69 4.37 -0.93
C VAL A 20 -14.22 3.07 -1.52
N ALA A 21 -14.55 2.12 -0.65
CA ALA A 21 -15.14 0.86 -1.08
C ALA A 21 -16.60 1.10 -1.52
N THR A 22 -17.00 0.54 -2.66
CA THR A 22 -18.41 0.60 -3.14
C THR A 22 -19.24 -0.57 -2.63
N ARG A 23 -18.57 -1.62 -2.16
CA ARG A 23 -19.13 -2.83 -1.55
C ARG A 23 -18.29 -3.23 -0.35
N THR A 24 -18.78 -4.15 0.48
CA THR A 24 -17.94 -4.74 1.52
C THR A 24 -16.77 -5.49 0.87
N ILE A 25 -15.54 -5.12 1.21
CA ILE A 25 -14.32 -5.83 0.87
C ILE A 25 -13.90 -6.63 2.12
N PRO A 26 -14.03 -7.97 2.13
CA PRO A 26 -13.69 -8.78 3.29
C PRO A 26 -12.20 -8.73 3.65
N LYS A 27 -11.88 -8.90 4.92
CA LYS A 27 -10.50 -9.08 5.38
C LYS A 27 -9.85 -10.29 4.69
N GLY A 28 -8.62 -10.13 4.20
CA GLY A 28 -7.90 -11.12 3.40
C GLY A 28 -8.10 -10.98 1.89
N THR A 29 -8.93 -10.05 1.42
CA THR A 29 -9.01 -9.71 0.00
C THR A 29 -7.78 -8.92 -0.44
N ILE A 30 -7.23 -9.26 -1.60
CA ILE A 30 -6.16 -8.51 -2.25
C ILE A 30 -6.75 -7.20 -2.79
N THR A 31 -6.24 -6.07 -2.29
CA THR A 31 -6.81 -4.74 -2.56
C THR A 31 -6.03 -3.94 -3.60
N TRP A 32 -4.75 -4.23 -3.75
CA TRP A 32 -3.89 -3.71 -4.80
C TRP A 32 -2.91 -4.81 -5.21
N ALA A 33 -2.54 -4.88 -6.49
CA ALA A 33 -1.49 -5.74 -7.00
C ALA A 33 -0.65 -4.97 -8.03
N ARG A 34 0.68 -5.18 -8.04
CA ARG A 34 1.56 -4.56 -9.01
C ARG A 34 1.16 -4.94 -10.43
N ASP A 35 1.12 -3.96 -11.33
CA ASP A 35 0.74 -4.19 -12.73
C ASP A 35 1.84 -3.73 -13.70
N PRO A 36 2.09 -4.44 -14.82
CA PRO A 36 3.07 -4.02 -15.81
C PRO A 36 2.83 -2.65 -16.47
N LEU A 37 1.61 -2.09 -16.36
CA LEU A 37 1.31 -0.74 -16.84
C LEU A 37 1.73 0.36 -15.84
N ASP A 38 2.09 0.00 -14.60
CA ASP A 38 2.63 0.96 -13.63
C ASP A 38 3.95 1.53 -14.15
N ILE A 39 4.08 2.85 -14.10
CA ILE A 39 5.23 3.55 -14.66
C ILE A 39 6.35 3.58 -13.63
N VAL A 40 7.53 3.10 -14.05
CA VAL A 40 8.74 3.05 -13.24
C VAL A 40 9.66 4.22 -13.60
N PHE A 41 10.10 4.94 -12.59
CA PHE A 41 11.14 5.95 -12.70
C PHE A 41 12.37 5.53 -11.89
N GLU A 42 13.44 5.18 -12.60
CA GLU A 42 14.75 4.97 -12.00
C GLU A 42 15.22 6.23 -11.25
N PRO A 43 16.00 6.10 -10.15
CA PRO A 43 16.45 7.24 -9.34
C PRO A 43 17.07 8.36 -10.17
N ASP A 44 18.00 8.03 -11.07
CA ASP A 44 18.68 9.01 -11.92
C ASP A 44 17.71 9.69 -12.88
N ALA A 45 16.80 8.93 -13.49
CA ALA A 45 15.79 9.48 -14.40
C ALA A 45 14.85 10.44 -13.65
N TYR A 46 14.36 10.04 -12.46
CA TYR A 46 13.53 10.89 -11.61
C TYR A 46 14.24 12.19 -11.23
N ASN A 47 15.54 12.15 -10.94
CA ASN A 47 16.33 13.33 -10.54
C ASN A 47 16.49 14.37 -11.66
N THR A 48 16.32 13.98 -12.93
CA THR A 48 16.31 14.93 -14.05
C THR A 48 14.98 15.65 -14.26
N ILE A 49 13.89 15.16 -13.64
CA ILE A 49 12.55 15.75 -13.77
C ILE A 49 12.44 16.99 -12.88
N ASN A 50 11.93 18.08 -13.45
CA ASN A 50 11.87 19.38 -12.79
C ASN A 50 10.49 20.04 -12.86
N GLY A 51 10.26 21.03 -11.99
CA GLY A 51 9.04 21.85 -11.95
C GLY A 51 7.78 21.04 -11.61
N ARG A 52 6.64 21.44 -12.19
CA ARG A 52 5.32 20.83 -11.90
C ARG A 52 5.24 19.31 -12.12
N ARG A 53 6.07 18.77 -13.01
CA ARG A 53 6.15 17.31 -13.23
C ARG A 53 6.74 16.61 -12.01
N LYS A 54 7.78 17.20 -11.41
CA LYS A 54 8.41 16.69 -10.19
C LYS A 54 7.44 16.73 -9.01
N GLU A 55 6.72 17.84 -8.85
CA GLU A 55 5.66 17.98 -7.83
C GLU A 55 4.57 16.92 -7.99
N PHE A 56 4.12 16.67 -9.22
CA PHE A 56 3.14 15.62 -9.51
C PHE A 56 3.64 14.22 -9.14
N LEU A 57 4.87 13.88 -9.54
CA LEU A 57 5.45 12.57 -9.24
C LEU A 57 5.75 12.41 -7.74
N TYR A 58 6.25 13.44 -7.07
CA TYR A 58 6.43 13.43 -5.61
C TYR A 58 5.11 13.10 -4.88
N LYS A 59 3.99 13.66 -5.36
CA LYS A 59 2.68 13.43 -4.76
C LYS A 59 2.09 12.03 -5.03
N TYR A 60 2.27 11.50 -6.25
CA TYR A 60 1.52 10.32 -6.71
C TYR A 60 2.36 9.07 -6.90
N CYS A 61 3.69 9.15 -6.72
CA CYS A 61 4.55 7.98 -6.68
C CYS A 61 4.82 7.53 -5.25
N PHE A 62 4.92 6.21 -5.08
CA PHE A 62 5.63 5.64 -3.94
C PHE A 62 7.06 5.23 -4.35
N ILE A 63 7.90 4.92 -3.38
CA ILE A 63 9.24 4.37 -3.60
C ILE A 63 9.23 2.89 -3.21
N ASP A 64 9.69 2.01 -4.10
CA ASP A 64 9.81 0.58 -3.81
C ASP A 64 11.10 0.22 -3.05
N GLY A 65 11.28 -1.08 -2.75
CA GLY A 65 12.45 -1.57 -2.02
C GLY A 65 13.79 -1.42 -2.77
N GLU A 66 13.76 -1.08 -4.06
CA GLU A 66 14.93 -0.81 -4.90
C GLU A 66 15.25 0.68 -5.02
N GLY A 67 14.38 1.55 -4.48
CA GLY A 67 14.51 3.00 -4.58
C GLY A 67 13.90 3.59 -5.85
N GLN A 68 13.19 2.79 -6.65
CA GLN A 68 12.52 3.24 -7.87
C GLN A 68 11.20 3.90 -7.49
N ARG A 69 10.82 4.94 -8.25
CA ARG A 69 9.51 5.59 -8.07
C ARG A 69 8.46 4.97 -8.96
N ILE A 70 7.36 4.57 -8.35
CA ILE A 70 6.29 3.84 -9.00
C ILE A 70 5.05 4.72 -9.07
N LEU A 71 4.61 5.06 -10.27
CA LEU A 71 3.33 5.72 -10.51
C LEU A 71 2.28 4.68 -10.91
N CYS A 72 1.32 4.43 -10.03
CA CYS A 72 0.17 3.59 -10.35
C CYS A 72 -0.62 4.20 -11.52
N TRP A 73 -0.78 3.44 -12.61
CA TRP A 73 -1.44 3.95 -13.82
C TRP A 73 -2.95 4.19 -13.61
N ASP A 74 -3.54 3.45 -12.68
CA ASP A 74 -4.96 3.47 -12.34
C ASP A 74 -5.26 4.32 -11.09
N HIS A 75 -6.45 4.13 -10.50
CA HIS A 75 -6.88 4.86 -9.31
C HIS A 75 -6.05 4.56 -8.04
N GLY A 76 -5.20 3.52 -8.02
CA GLY A 76 -4.39 3.16 -6.85
C GLY A 76 -3.50 4.29 -6.31
N ARG A 77 -3.11 5.25 -7.16
CA ARG A 77 -2.37 6.46 -6.76
C ARG A 77 -3.13 7.40 -5.81
N PHE A 78 -4.43 7.17 -5.58
CA PHE A 78 -5.27 7.95 -4.67
C PHE A 78 -5.54 7.22 -3.33
N VAL A 79 -4.88 6.10 -3.06
CA VAL A 79 -4.91 5.48 -1.73
C VAL A 79 -4.23 6.43 -0.74
N ASN A 80 -4.95 6.82 0.31
CA ASN A 80 -4.48 7.77 1.30
C ASN A 80 -3.80 7.10 2.49
N HIS A 81 -3.02 7.90 3.21
CA HIS A 81 -2.42 7.47 4.46
C HIS A 81 -3.45 7.30 5.59
N SER A 82 -3.30 6.25 6.40
CA SER A 82 -3.86 6.15 7.75
C SER A 82 -2.85 5.52 8.71
N CYS A 83 -2.81 6.01 9.96
CA CYS A 83 -2.04 5.35 11.03
C CYS A 83 -2.70 4.05 11.50
N GLN A 84 -3.97 3.84 11.16
CA GLN A 84 -4.69 2.58 11.33
C GLN A 84 -5.17 2.13 9.94
N PRO A 85 -4.25 1.61 9.10
CA PRO A 85 -4.53 1.34 7.70
C PRO A 85 -5.54 0.20 7.54
N THR A 86 -6.26 0.22 6.42
CA THR A 86 -7.14 -0.89 6.02
C THR A 86 -6.40 -1.96 5.24
N CYS A 87 -5.32 -1.55 4.56
CA CYS A 87 -4.54 -2.37 3.64
C CYS A 87 -3.06 -2.38 4.05
N ILE A 88 -2.43 -3.55 3.99
CA ILE A 88 -1.01 -3.73 4.31
C ILE A 88 -0.36 -4.65 3.28
N ALA A 89 0.86 -4.30 2.85
CA ALA A 89 1.69 -5.14 1.99
C ALA A 89 2.38 -6.26 2.82
N PRO A 90 2.22 -7.55 2.47
CA PRO A 90 2.82 -8.68 3.17
C PRO A 90 4.28 -8.97 2.75
N GLY A 91 4.98 -7.99 2.16
CA GLY A 91 6.31 -8.20 1.54
C GLY A 91 6.29 -8.91 0.18
N PHE A 92 5.12 -9.02 -0.44
CA PHE A 92 4.92 -9.40 -1.84
C PHE A 92 4.49 -8.16 -2.65
N GLU A 93 4.43 -8.25 -3.97
CA GLU A 93 4.00 -7.16 -4.87
C GLU A 93 2.46 -6.96 -4.89
N PHE A 94 1.82 -6.97 -3.72
CA PHE A 94 0.40 -6.71 -3.53
C PHE A 94 0.09 -6.19 -2.11
N GLU A 95 -1.11 -5.64 -1.89
CA GLU A 95 -1.65 -5.30 -0.57
C GLU A 95 -2.90 -6.13 -0.24
N VAL A 96 -3.09 -6.45 1.04
CA VAL A 96 -4.26 -7.19 1.54
C VAL A 96 -5.06 -6.37 2.54
N ALA A 97 -6.38 -6.48 2.49
CA ALA A 97 -7.26 -5.93 3.51
C ALA A 97 -7.01 -6.64 4.86
N VAL A 98 -6.60 -5.91 5.89
CA VAL A 98 -6.32 -6.49 7.24
C VAL A 98 -7.53 -6.48 8.18
N ARG A 99 -8.63 -5.88 7.72
CA ARG A 99 -9.96 -5.88 8.32
C ARG A 99 -11.02 -5.82 7.23
N ASP A 100 -12.27 -6.07 7.57
CA ASP A 100 -13.36 -5.82 6.63
C ASP A 100 -13.42 -4.31 6.35
N ILE A 101 -13.58 -3.94 5.09
CA ILE A 101 -13.73 -2.55 4.64
C ILE A 101 -15.17 -2.40 4.17
N LEU A 102 -15.94 -1.57 4.85
CA LEU A 102 -17.37 -1.40 4.58
C LEU A 102 -17.62 -0.38 3.45
N PRO A 103 -18.78 -0.44 2.78
CA PRO A 103 -19.13 0.57 1.77
C PRO A 103 -19.00 2.00 2.33
N GLY A 104 -18.34 2.88 1.59
CA GLY A 104 -18.04 4.26 1.98
C GLY A 104 -16.80 4.42 2.87
N GLU A 105 -16.21 3.34 3.38
CA GLU A 105 -14.92 3.42 4.07
C GLU A 105 -13.77 3.57 3.08
N GLN A 106 -12.76 4.35 3.47
CA GLN A 106 -11.58 4.55 2.65
C GLN A 106 -10.69 3.30 2.64
N LEU A 107 -10.13 2.99 1.47
CA LEU A 107 -8.94 2.16 1.37
C LEU A 107 -7.75 3.05 1.70
N THR A 108 -6.99 2.63 2.72
CA THR A 108 -5.83 3.37 3.24
C THR A 108 -4.68 2.41 3.52
N CYS A 109 -3.46 2.90 3.35
CA CYS A 109 -2.25 2.22 3.73
C CYS A 109 -1.40 3.10 4.65
N ASP A 110 -0.35 2.52 5.23
CA ASP A 110 0.63 3.29 5.97
C ASP A 110 1.71 3.79 5.02
N TYR A 111 1.83 5.11 4.81
CA TYR A 111 2.80 5.65 3.85
C TYR A 111 4.24 5.37 4.27
N ALA A 112 4.51 5.10 5.56
CA ALA A 112 5.81 4.61 5.99
C ALA A 112 6.24 3.32 5.25
N LEU A 113 5.29 2.45 4.88
CA LEU A 113 5.54 1.25 4.08
C LEU A 113 5.87 1.55 2.61
N LEU A 114 5.64 2.79 2.17
CA LEU A 114 5.81 3.27 0.81
C LEU A 114 7.08 4.13 0.65
N ASN A 115 7.99 4.06 1.63
CA ASN A 115 9.30 4.72 1.65
C ASN A 115 9.21 6.24 1.38
N ILE A 116 8.56 6.97 2.28
CA ILE A 116 8.48 8.45 2.20
C ILE A 116 9.87 9.11 2.24
N ASP A 117 10.02 10.22 1.51
CA ASP A 117 11.26 10.98 1.43
C ASP A 117 11.60 11.73 2.74
N GLU A 118 10.57 12.22 3.43
CA GLU A 118 10.69 13.08 4.60
C GLU A 118 9.49 12.91 5.54
N ASP A 119 9.64 13.44 6.75
CA ASP A 119 8.57 13.48 7.73
C ASP A 119 7.38 14.30 7.23
N PHE A 120 6.15 13.90 7.57
CA PHE A 120 4.96 14.71 7.29
C PHE A 120 3.93 14.71 8.42
N GLU A 121 3.20 15.82 8.53
CA GLU A 121 2.09 15.96 9.48
C GLU A 121 0.86 15.16 9.04
N CYS A 122 0.43 14.25 9.91
CA CYS A 122 -0.66 13.34 9.64
C CYS A 122 -2.02 13.92 10.03
N SER A 123 -2.96 13.90 9.09
CA SER A 123 -4.36 14.30 9.28
C SER A 123 -5.34 13.16 9.03
N CYS A 124 -4.94 11.89 9.26
CA CYS A 124 -5.76 10.72 8.92
C CYS A 124 -7.02 10.55 9.79
N GLY A 125 -7.06 11.14 10.98
CA GLY A 125 -8.21 11.06 11.88
C GLY A 125 -8.35 9.75 12.66
N ALA A 126 -7.39 8.83 12.57
CA ALA A 126 -7.38 7.61 13.38
C ALA A 126 -7.29 7.94 14.89
N PRO A 127 -7.93 7.16 15.78
CA PRO A 127 -7.87 7.39 17.24
C PRO A 127 -6.44 7.48 17.78
N ASP A 128 -5.58 6.56 17.34
CA ASP A 128 -4.17 6.47 17.71
C ASP A 128 -3.25 7.05 16.63
N CYS A 129 -3.65 8.18 16.04
CA CYS A 129 -2.86 8.87 15.02
C CYS A 129 -1.49 9.31 15.58
N ARG A 130 -0.41 8.90 14.89
CA ARG A 130 1.00 9.23 15.20
C ARG A 130 1.34 10.71 15.13
N LYS A 131 0.47 11.53 14.52
CA LYS A 131 0.63 12.98 14.25
C LYS A 131 1.75 13.36 13.29
N VAL A 132 2.88 12.68 13.33
CA VAL A 132 3.95 12.78 12.35
C VAL A 132 4.30 11.37 11.90
N ILE A 133 4.49 11.18 10.60
CA ILE A 133 4.95 9.91 10.02
C ILE A 133 6.40 10.08 9.64
N HIS A 134 7.24 9.11 10.04
CA HIS A 134 8.68 9.17 9.82
C HIS A 134 9.13 8.09 8.81
N PRO A 135 10.16 8.35 7.99
CA PRO A 135 10.76 7.34 7.14
C PRO A 135 11.23 6.09 7.90
N ALA A 136 11.64 6.25 9.17
CA ALA A 136 12.11 5.16 10.04
C ALA A 136 10.99 4.36 10.71
N ASP A 137 9.72 4.74 10.56
CA ASP A 137 8.58 4.05 11.17
C ASP A 137 8.52 2.54 10.86
N PRO A 138 8.95 2.03 9.68
CA PRO A 138 9.00 0.59 9.46
C PRO A 138 9.89 -0.15 10.45
N GLU A 139 10.99 0.44 10.92
CA GLU A 139 11.87 -0.19 11.91
C GLU A 139 11.18 -0.39 13.26
N ILE A 140 10.19 0.46 13.57
CA ILE A 140 9.44 0.47 14.83
C ILE A 140 8.19 -0.40 14.72
N HIS A 141 7.42 -0.26 13.64
CA HIS A 141 6.05 -0.76 13.54
C HIS A 141 5.90 -2.07 12.74
N HIS A 142 6.92 -2.51 11.99
CA HIS A 142 6.82 -3.71 11.12
C HIS A 142 6.27 -4.95 11.82
N LYS A 143 6.61 -5.19 13.09
CA LYS A 143 6.13 -6.38 13.81
C LYS A 143 4.61 -6.39 13.97
N GLU A 144 4.02 -5.23 14.19
CA GLU A 144 2.57 -5.07 14.31
C GLU A 144 1.89 -5.27 12.96
N TRP A 145 2.40 -4.63 11.90
CA TRP A 145 1.88 -4.79 10.54
C TRP A 145 1.99 -6.24 10.05
N ASP A 146 3.13 -6.88 10.26
CA ASP A 146 3.33 -8.29 9.93
C ASP A 146 2.36 -9.20 10.70
N ALA A 147 2.06 -8.89 11.96
CA ALA A 147 1.09 -9.65 12.75
C ALA A 147 -0.34 -9.49 12.19
N GLN A 148 -0.74 -8.27 11.82
CA GLN A 148 -2.04 -8.01 11.17
C GLN A 148 -2.18 -8.78 9.86
N VAL A 149 -1.14 -8.78 9.02
CA VAL A 149 -1.07 -9.57 7.80
C VAL A 149 -1.23 -11.06 8.08
N ARG A 150 -0.44 -11.62 9.00
CA ARG A 150 -0.49 -13.06 9.34
C ARG A 150 -1.89 -13.50 9.79
N ASN A 151 -2.62 -12.63 10.49
CA ASN A 151 -3.98 -12.92 10.97
C ASN A 151 -5.01 -13.07 9.84
N VAL A 152 -4.77 -12.47 8.66
CA VAL A 152 -5.71 -12.49 7.53
C VAL A 152 -5.22 -13.31 6.34
N PHE A 153 -3.93 -13.66 6.29
CA PHE A 153 -3.31 -14.28 5.13
C PHE A 153 -3.98 -15.61 4.73
N SER A 154 -4.42 -16.40 5.72
CA SER A 154 -5.11 -17.68 5.48
C SER A 154 -6.54 -17.54 4.92
N HIS A 155 -7.04 -16.32 4.71
CA HIS A 155 -8.31 -16.09 4.03
C HIS A 155 -8.13 -15.88 2.52
N ILE A 156 -6.90 -15.68 2.04
CA ILE A 156 -6.65 -15.30 0.64
C ILE A 156 -7.21 -16.36 -0.33
N ASP A 157 -7.08 -17.66 -0.04
CA ASP A 157 -7.60 -18.76 -0.86
C ASP A 157 -9.06 -19.14 -0.58
N LYS A 158 -9.69 -18.53 0.44
CA LYS A 158 -11.08 -18.78 0.83
C LYS A 158 -12.06 -17.76 0.26
N LEU A 159 -11.53 -16.67 -0.30
CA LEU A 159 -12.30 -15.54 -0.83
C LEU A 159 -12.16 -15.49 -2.35
N PRO A 160 -13.17 -14.97 -3.08
CA PRO A 160 -12.96 -14.49 -4.42
C PRO A 160 -11.88 -13.41 -4.41
N GLN A 161 -10.92 -13.52 -5.33
CA GLN A 161 -9.81 -12.57 -5.46
C GLN A 161 -9.88 -11.95 -6.86
N PRO A 162 -10.59 -10.83 -7.05
CA PRO A 162 -10.73 -10.19 -8.37
C PRO A 162 -9.38 -9.79 -8.98
N LEU A 163 -8.39 -9.50 -8.13
CA LEU A 163 -7.05 -9.13 -8.57
C LEU A 163 -6.09 -10.32 -8.73
N TRP A 164 -6.54 -11.56 -8.54
CA TRP A 164 -5.67 -12.73 -8.57
C TRP A 164 -4.93 -12.90 -9.90
N GLU A 165 -5.50 -12.46 -11.02
CA GLU A 165 -4.83 -12.56 -12.30
C GLU A 165 -3.52 -11.75 -12.37
N PHE A 166 -3.47 -10.58 -11.70
CA PHE A 166 -2.35 -9.64 -11.68
C PHE A 166 -1.23 -10.01 -10.70
N VAL A 167 -1.52 -10.87 -9.72
CA VAL A 167 -0.54 -11.30 -8.72
C VAL A 167 0.62 -12.04 -9.37
N ILE A 168 1.86 -11.64 -9.10
CA ILE A 168 3.05 -12.24 -9.68
C ILE A 168 3.45 -13.51 -8.91
N GLU A 169 3.53 -13.44 -7.58
CA GLU A 169 4.06 -14.49 -6.70
C GLU A 169 3.03 -15.55 -6.26
N LYS A 170 2.22 -16.06 -7.21
CA LYS A 170 1.09 -16.97 -6.91
C LYS A 170 1.50 -18.23 -6.15
N ASN A 171 2.67 -18.79 -6.46
CA ASN A 171 3.14 -20.06 -5.87
C ASN A 171 3.63 -19.84 -4.43
N GLU A 172 4.36 -18.76 -4.21
CA GLU A 172 4.88 -18.31 -2.92
C GLU A 172 3.74 -17.99 -1.97
N ILE A 173 2.69 -17.31 -2.45
CA ILE A 173 1.49 -17.02 -1.67
C ILE A 173 0.78 -18.31 -1.25
N LYS A 174 0.58 -19.27 -2.18
CA LYS A 174 -0.03 -20.58 -1.86
C LYS A 174 0.78 -21.35 -0.82
N ALA A 175 2.12 -21.31 -0.93
CA ALA A 175 3.00 -21.91 0.06
C ALA A 175 2.87 -21.22 1.43
N ALA A 176 2.83 -19.88 1.45
CA ALA A 176 2.70 -19.08 2.65
C ALA A 176 1.33 -19.21 3.34
N ILE A 177 0.26 -19.48 2.60
CA ILE A 177 -1.05 -19.85 3.17
C ILE A 177 -0.94 -21.18 3.95
N SER A 178 -0.20 -22.16 3.40
CA SER A 178 -0.01 -23.47 4.03
C SER A 178 1.02 -23.45 5.17
N ASN A 179 1.99 -22.54 5.11
CA ASN A 179 3.01 -22.35 6.11
C ASN A 179 3.20 -20.85 6.42
N PRO A 180 2.45 -20.29 7.39
CA PRO A 180 2.49 -18.85 7.71
C PRO A 180 3.87 -18.32 8.10
N SER A 181 4.84 -19.18 8.45
CA SER A 181 6.22 -18.76 8.73
C SER A 181 6.99 -18.28 7.50
N THR A 182 6.51 -18.59 6.29
CA THR A 182 7.12 -18.11 5.03
C THR A 182 6.50 -16.82 4.51
N ILE A 183 5.54 -16.23 5.23
CA ILE A 183 5.05 -14.89 4.92
C ILE A 183 6.20 -13.91 5.18
N PRO A 184 6.67 -13.16 4.17
CA PRO A 184 7.75 -12.21 4.35
C PRO A 184 7.34 -11.08 5.30
N SER A 185 8.33 -10.39 5.84
CA SER A 185 8.08 -9.13 6.54
C SER A 185 7.83 -8.02 5.51
N CYS A 186 6.99 -7.04 5.86
CA CYS A 186 6.84 -5.81 5.09
C CYS A 186 8.19 -5.07 4.92
N LEU A 187 9.16 -5.30 5.81
CA LEU A 187 10.53 -4.78 5.69
C LEU A 187 11.27 -5.23 4.43
N LYS A 188 10.79 -6.26 3.71
CA LYS A 188 11.35 -6.65 2.42
C LYS A 188 11.31 -5.49 1.41
N HIS A 189 10.30 -4.62 1.51
CA HIS A 189 10.11 -3.45 0.65
C HIS A 189 10.68 -2.16 1.24
N TYR A 190 11.28 -2.21 2.44
CA TYR A 190 11.85 -1.03 3.08
C TYR A 190 13.19 -0.66 2.45
N TYR A 191 13.23 0.51 1.82
CA TYR A 191 14.40 1.06 1.17
C TYR A 191 15.28 1.79 2.19
N ARG A 192 16.49 1.24 2.42
CA ARG A 192 17.47 1.80 3.37
C ARG A 192 18.51 2.72 2.73
N GLY A 193 18.24 3.22 1.52
CA GLY A 193 19.21 3.94 0.71
C GLY A 193 20.12 3.04 -0.13
N PRO A 194 20.95 3.63 -1.01
CA PRO A 194 21.93 2.88 -1.78
C PRO A 194 22.94 2.22 -0.82
N ARG A 195 23.20 0.93 -1.03
CA ARG A 195 24.22 0.16 -0.30
C ARG A 195 25.62 0.49 -0.79
#